data_AF-A0A0D3KGN0-F1
#
_entry.id   AF-A0A0D3KGN0-F1
#
_cell.length_a   1.000
_cell.length_b   1.000
_cell.length_c   1.000
_cell.angle_alpha   90.00
_cell.angle_beta   90.00
_cell.angle_gamma   90.00
#
_symmetry.space_group_name_H-M   'P 1'
#
loop_
_entity.id
_entity.type
_entity.pdbx_description
1 polymer ?
#
loop_
_entity_poly.entity_id
_entity_poly.type
_entity_poly.pdbx_seq_one_letter_code
_entity_poly.pdbx_strand_id
1 'polypeptide(L)'
;MGCSLSTPTLPSGVHLADAVEAHFGDSPSGPELAAAQEQLVRSIEHINAADRDGVSLLDVQRGVFNLLQAGAYRTFRVAYAADYHTHKRDHSYPYLLSNFVSFAGAVLDLYMALKVVDAAHQPSVDALKALLGSLEASIRKQIKNWGPEDEAAFEARTAAVEEAAPPPLPPAAPPPPGFLAPIAASARPLYSRDAAAFAEGFGSDYSGDWSRYLSRYNRVLLDPSDDWAANERRGGAIAPVAFWYERFMPLLLEVCSLGVEGYAATDEDAAALDGWLAEMRAARNFDKYGADVLAGWGKCSASVKLSIKRAWRLSRHYLLGPQKQRERSSESGADHRETGDLSQYVAFLDVYLGRSYVEKAGMRLTFPYWVGPSTWTWHHFLGERAAELVAAGDAAGSAAIVDGFHRYMGLFVTMYPCPYCRHHLNEYVVRNKEKDLYPVEYVLLGWTPSAADEEGTTTPSLKLAYVTDATRLRLFVWKLHNAVSGSIERSEEWYKATDSINTSRYWPNVYSTLHRAGAHSGAVSAARIAGILDVLDSAVKLSLLRPSILALQPGQAAELAEIAAPLVDELDQALLGTGFLAEAYGWSGRVDDKPPDVDFAEKRGAFMRDQHFTLA
;
A
#
# COMPACT_ATOMS: atom_id res chain seq x y z
N MET A 1 -48.45 6.50 -8.30
CA MET A 1 -47.99 7.88 -8.05
C MET A 1 -46.70 7.77 -7.26
N GLY A 2 -45.56 7.87 -7.94
CA GLY A 2 -44.24 7.74 -7.33
C GLY A 2 -43.72 9.11 -6.90
N CYS A 3 -43.31 9.22 -5.64
CA CYS A 3 -42.58 10.38 -5.15
C CYS A 3 -41.09 10.00 -5.09
N SER A 4 -40.31 10.55 -6.02
CA SER A 4 -38.86 10.54 -5.99
C SER A 4 -38.41 11.63 -5.01
N LEU A 5 -37.80 11.24 -3.89
CA LEU A 5 -37.15 12.17 -2.97
C LEU A 5 -35.68 12.27 -3.37
N SER A 6 -35.34 13.35 -4.07
CA SER A 6 -33.97 13.80 -4.27
C SER A 6 -33.41 14.36 -2.96
N THR A 7 -32.25 13.87 -2.51
CA THR A 7 -31.49 14.43 -1.39
C THR A 7 -30.99 15.83 -1.76
N PRO A 8 -31.32 16.88 -0.99
CA PRO A 8 -30.81 18.22 -1.27
C PRO A 8 -29.38 18.35 -0.74
N THR A 9 -28.45 18.75 -1.60
CA THR A 9 -27.14 19.27 -1.22
C THR A 9 -27.28 20.72 -0.74
N LEU A 10 -26.83 21.02 0.48
CA LEU A 10 -26.79 22.40 0.99
C LEU A 10 -25.67 23.20 0.30
N PRO A 11 -25.86 24.51 0.01
CA PRO A 11 -24.81 25.36 -0.51
C PRO A 11 -23.71 25.58 0.55
N SER A 12 -22.45 25.62 0.11
CA SER A 12 -21.30 25.92 0.96
C SER A 12 -21.41 27.32 1.58
N GLY A 13 -21.43 27.42 2.91
CA GLY A 13 -21.32 28.69 3.64
C GLY A 13 -22.53 29.11 4.50
N VAL A 14 -23.57 28.27 4.61
CA VAL A 14 -24.72 28.57 5.49
C VAL A 14 -24.40 28.17 6.92
N HIS A 15 -24.54 29.10 7.87
CA HIS A 15 -24.42 28.80 9.31
C HIS A 15 -25.53 27.80 9.68
N LEU A 16 -25.24 26.75 10.46
CA LEU A 16 -26.24 25.71 10.78
C LEU A 16 -27.51 26.30 11.42
N ALA A 17 -27.36 27.38 12.19
CA ALA A 17 -28.45 28.16 12.74
C ALA A 17 -29.33 28.75 11.62
N ASP A 18 -28.73 29.44 10.64
CA ASP A 18 -29.44 30.02 9.49
C ASP A 18 -30.07 28.96 8.59
N ALA A 19 -29.46 27.77 8.45
CA ALA A 19 -30.03 26.66 7.69
C ALA A 19 -31.25 26.05 8.40
N VAL A 20 -31.20 25.93 9.72
CA VAL A 20 -32.32 25.46 10.54
C VAL A 20 -33.43 26.52 10.60
N GLU A 21 -33.07 27.79 10.76
CA GLU A 21 -34.02 28.91 10.79
C GLU A 21 -34.66 29.16 9.42
N ALA A 22 -33.91 29.06 8.32
CA ALA A 22 -34.44 29.18 6.96
C ALA A 22 -35.33 27.99 6.53
N HIS A 23 -35.12 26.80 7.09
CA HIS A 23 -35.91 25.61 6.76
C HIS A 23 -37.12 25.41 7.68
N PHE A 24 -37.08 25.92 8.93
CA PHE A 24 -38.09 25.65 9.94
C PHE A 24 -38.71 26.90 10.62
N GLY A 25 -38.21 28.11 10.34
CA GLY A 25 -38.68 29.38 10.94
C GLY A 25 -38.31 29.56 12.42
N ASP A 26 -38.66 30.73 12.98
CA ASP A 26 -38.20 31.25 14.29
C ASP A 26 -38.60 30.44 15.54
N SER A 27 -39.31 29.32 15.41
CA SER A 27 -39.55 28.39 16.52
C SER A 27 -40.09 27.05 16.01
N PRO A 28 -39.21 26.09 15.68
CA PRO A 28 -39.64 24.76 15.33
C PRO A 28 -40.04 24.05 16.63
N SER A 29 -41.33 24.04 16.98
CA SER A 29 -41.84 23.15 18.03
C SER A 29 -42.67 22.05 17.37
N GLY A 30 -42.33 20.78 17.62
CA GLY A 30 -43.12 19.65 17.16
C GLY A 30 -42.32 18.55 16.43
N PRO A 31 -43.01 17.58 15.81
CA PRO A 31 -42.41 16.38 15.21
C PRO A 31 -41.44 16.67 14.05
N GLU A 32 -41.54 17.82 13.38
CA GLU A 32 -40.60 18.22 12.33
C GLU A 32 -39.22 18.63 12.87
N LEU A 33 -39.16 19.32 14.03
CA LEU A 33 -37.88 19.58 14.71
C LEU A 33 -37.24 18.27 15.18
N ALA A 34 -38.05 17.35 15.73
CA ALA A 34 -37.56 16.06 16.18
C ALA A 34 -36.97 15.24 15.02
N ALA A 35 -37.64 15.23 13.86
CA ALA A 35 -37.14 14.58 12.65
C ALA A 35 -35.86 15.26 12.11
N ALA A 36 -35.78 16.59 12.15
CA ALA A 36 -34.59 17.33 11.74
C ALA A 36 -33.40 17.12 12.68
N GLN A 37 -33.65 17.10 14.00
CA GLN A 37 -32.66 16.75 15.02
C GLN A 37 -32.20 15.31 14.86
N GLU A 38 -33.10 14.38 14.62
CA GLU A 38 -32.77 12.98 14.35
C GLU A 38 -31.96 12.84 13.06
N GLN A 39 -32.31 13.58 12.00
CA GLN A 39 -31.54 13.60 10.75
C GLN A 39 -30.15 14.22 10.93
N LEU A 40 -30.02 15.28 11.74
CA LEU A 40 -28.73 15.90 12.08
C LEU A 40 -27.88 14.95 12.92
N VAL A 41 -28.45 14.30 13.94
CA VAL A 41 -27.78 13.28 14.75
C VAL A 41 -27.31 12.14 13.87
N ARG A 42 -28.18 11.59 13.00
CA ARG A 42 -27.81 10.55 12.03
C ARG A 42 -26.71 11.01 11.06
N SER A 43 -26.72 12.28 10.65
CA SER A 43 -25.68 12.83 9.76
C SER A 43 -24.34 13.00 10.49
N ILE A 44 -24.36 13.44 11.74
CA ILE A 44 -23.18 13.51 12.62
C ILE A 44 -22.66 12.10 12.90
N GLU A 45 -23.54 11.15 13.22
CA GLU A 45 -23.20 9.75 13.42
C GLU A 45 -22.65 9.10 12.15
N HIS A 46 -23.17 9.43 10.96
CA HIS A 46 -22.66 8.94 9.68
C HIS A 46 -21.24 9.43 9.40
N ILE A 47 -20.94 10.71 9.69
CA ILE A 47 -19.57 11.26 9.55
C ILE A 47 -18.63 10.64 10.58
N ASN A 48 -19.10 10.46 11.82
CA ASN A 48 -18.33 9.73 12.83
C ASN A 48 -18.14 8.27 12.43
N ALA A 49 -19.10 7.67 11.70
CA ALA A 49 -19.07 6.28 11.26
C ALA A 49 -18.21 6.05 10.01
N ALA A 50 -17.92 7.08 9.20
CA ALA A 50 -16.94 6.97 8.11
C ALA A 50 -15.53 6.61 8.64
N ASP A 51 -15.23 6.95 9.90
CA ASP A 51 -14.02 6.51 10.61
C ASP A 51 -14.19 5.18 11.36
N ARG A 52 -15.41 4.59 11.37
CA ARG A 52 -15.76 3.33 12.05
C ARG A 52 -15.94 2.16 11.09
N ASP A 53 -15.52 2.34 9.85
CA ASP A 53 -15.61 1.28 8.84
C ASP A 53 -14.66 0.11 9.14
N GLY A 54 -13.67 0.32 10.02
CA GLY A 54 -12.67 -0.67 10.37
C GLY A 54 -11.94 -1.21 9.14
N VAL A 55 -11.28 -2.34 9.32
CA VAL A 55 -10.57 -3.07 8.28
C VAL A 55 -11.44 -4.20 7.77
N SER A 56 -11.63 -4.27 6.45
CA SER A 56 -12.34 -5.36 5.78
C SER A 56 -11.40 -6.52 5.46
N LEU A 57 -11.95 -7.69 5.10
CA LEU A 57 -11.12 -8.80 4.61
C LEU A 57 -10.28 -8.40 3.40
N LEU A 58 -10.85 -7.59 2.51
CA LEU A 58 -10.19 -7.13 1.30
C LEU A 58 -8.96 -6.25 1.62
N ASP A 59 -9.05 -5.38 2.61
CA ASP A 59 -7.94 -4.51 3.01
C ASP A 59 -6.74 -5.33 3.49
N VAL A 60 -7.00 -6.35 4.31
CA VAL A 60 -5.98 -7.30 4.79
C VAL A 60 -5.36 -8.04 3.61
N GLN A 61 -6.21 -8.60 2.73
CA GLN A 61 -5.78 -9.33 1.54
C GLN A 61 -4.94 -8.48 0.61
N ARG A 62 -5.33 -7.21 0.38
CA ARG A 62 -4.58 -6.26 -0.43
C ARG A 62 -3.22 -5.93 0.19
N GLY A 63 -3.16 -5.73 1.51
CA GLY A 63 -1.90 -5.50 2.23
C GLY A 63 -0.92 -6.65 2.04
N VAL A 64 -1.36 -7.89 2.30
CA VAL A 64 -0.57 -9.11 2.10
C VAL A 64 -0.14 -9.24 0.63
N PHE A 65 -1.11 -9.12 -0.29
CA PHE A 65 -0.87 -9.24 -1.72
C PHE A 65 0.21 -8.25 -2.18
N ASN A 66 0.02 -6.96 -1.90
CA ASN A 66 0.91 -5.88 -2.34
C ASN A 66 2.33 -6.07 -1.83
N LEU A 67 2.51 -6.44 -0.55
CA LEU A 67 3.83 -6.70 0.02
C LEU A 67 4.51 -7.88 -0.68
N LEU A 68 3.80 -9.00 -0.87
CA LEU A 68 4.39 -10.22 -1.43
C LEU A 68 4.67 -10.10 -2.93
N GLN A 69 3.74 -9.54 -3.72
CA GLN A 69 3.96 -9.39 -5.16
C GLN A 69 5.09 -8.41 -5.48
N ALA A 70 5.20 -7.32 -4.73
CA ALA A 70 6.19 -6.29 -4.98
C ALA A 70 7.56 -6.74 -4.44
N GLY A 71 7.59 -7.48 -3.33
CA GLY A 71 8.78 -8.20 -2.87
C GLY A 71 9.28 -9.20 -3.92
N ALA A 72 8.39 -10.03 -4.47
CA ALA A 72 8.71 -10.95 -5.57
C ALA A 72 9.26 -10.21 -6.80
N TYR A 73 8.62 -9.11 -7.20
CA TYR A 73 9.09 -8.25 -8.29
C TYR A 73 10.44 -7.54 -7.98
N ARG A 74 10.85 -7.44 -6.73
CA ARG A 74 12.20 -6.97 -6.39
C ARG A 74 13.21 -8.12 -6.34
N THR A 75 12.77 -9.35 -6.18
CA THR A 75 13.63 -10.54 -6.07
C THR A 75 13.74 -11.35 -7.38
N PHE A 76 12.83 -11.17 -8.35
CA PHE A 76 12.75 -11.98 -9.58
C PHE A 76 13.95 -11.85 -10.52
N ARG A 77 14.78 -10.83 -10.31
CA ARG A 77 16.06 -10.61 -10.98
C ARG A 77 17.02 -9.92 -10.01
N VAL A 78 18.30 -9.84 -10.36
CA VAL A 78 19.27 -9.01 -9.63
C VAL A 78 18.71 -7.59 -9.53
N ALA A 79 18.35 -7.22 -8.32
CA ALA A 79 17.85 -5.90 -8.01
C ALA A 79 18.39 -5.44 -6.66
N TYR A 80 18.68 -4.15 -6.64
CA TYR A 80 19.14 -3.42 -5.48
C TYR A 80 18.12 -2.33 -5.17
N ALA A 81 18.18 -1.79 -3.96
CA ALA A 81 17.49 -0.54 -3.72
C ALA A 81 18.06 0.55 -4.66
N ALA A 82 17.25 1.57 -4.92
CA ALA A 82 17.73 2.80 -5.51
C ALA A 82 18.16 3.73 -4.38
N ASP A 83 19.36 4.27 -4.48
CA ASP A 83 19.78 5.42 -3.69
C ASP A 83 18.83 6.58 -4.01
N TYR A 84 18.22 7.16 -2.98
CA TYR A 84 17.13 8.10 -3.19
C TYR A 84 17.59 9.48 -3.65
N HIS A 85 18.87 9.83 -3.47
CA HIS A 85 19.45 11.08 -3.93
C HIS A 85 19.89 11.02 -5.38
N THR A 86 20.49 9.90 -5.78
CA THR A 86 21.16 9.73 -7.07
C THR A 86 20.37 8.86 -8.04
N HIS A 87 19.33 8.17 -7.55
CA HIS A 87 18.58 7.12 -8.25
C HIS A 87 19.47 5.96 -8.76
N LYS A 88 20.73 5.89 -8.31
CA LYS A 88 21.68 4.83 -8.66
C LYS A 88 21.43 3.59 -7.81
N ARG A 89 22.06 2.47 -8.16
CA ARG A 89 21.99 1.23 -7.38
C ARG A 89 22.65 1.42 -6.02
N ASP A 90 21.95 1.03 -4.95
CA ASP A 90 22.47 0.97 -3.59
C ASP A 90 22.67 -0.50 -3.19
N HIS A 91 23.93 -0.92 -3.17
CA HIS A 91 24.34 -2.28 -2.80
C HIS A 91 24.18 -2.58 -1.31
N SER A 92 23.90 -1.58 -0.46
CA SER A 92 23.71 -1.74 0.98
C SER A 92 22.36 -2.39 1.31
N TYR A 93 21.41 -2.33 0.37
CA TYR A 93 20.04 -2.82 0.54
C TYR A 93 19.62 -3.73 -0.62
N PRO A 94 20.30 -4.89 -0.82
CA PRO A 94 19.92 -5.84 -1.86
C PRO A 94 18.56 -6.47 -1.55
N TYR A 95 17.87 -6.93 -2.59
CA TYR A 95 16.70 -7.79 -2.47
C TYR A 95 17.13 -9.24 -2.66
N LEU A 96 17.26 -9.96 -1.55
CA LEU A 96 17.76 -11.32 -1.53
C LEU A 96 16.60 -12.32 -1.60
N LEU A 97 16.82 -13.45 -2.27
CA LEU A 97 15.85 -14.53 -2.35
C LEU A 97 15.59 -15.16 -0.98
N SER A 98 16.63 -15.42 -0.18
CA SER A 98 16.45 -16.02 1.15
C SER A 98 15.67 -15.10 2.10
N ASN A 99 15.92 -13.79 2.04
CA ASN A 99 15.14 -12.80 2.78
C ASN A 99 13.69 -12.75 2.28
N PHE A 100 13.45 -12.82 0.97
CA PHE A 100 12.09 -12.84 0.43
C PHE A 100 11.31 -14.07 0.87
N VAL A 101 11.90 -15.26 0.82
CA VAL A 101 11.26 -16.51 1.26
C VAL A 101 10.91 -16.43 2.75
N SER A 102 11.85 -15.96 3.58
CA SER A 102 11.62 -15.76 5.01
C SER A 102 10.52 -14.72 5.28
N PHE A 103 10.56 -13.61 4.55
CA PHE A 103 9.58 -12.53 4.66
C PHE A 103 8.17 -13.01 4.27
N ALA A 104 8.05 -13.73 3.16
CA ALA A 104 6.79 -14.32 2.72
C ALA A 104 6.25 -15.31 3.76
N GLY A 105 7.12 -16.16 4.32
CA GLY A 105 6.75 -17.05 5.42
C GLY A 105 6.19 -16.30 6.63
N ALA A 106 6.86 -15.24 7.07
CA ALA A 106 6.42 -14.43 8.22
C ALA A 106 5.10 -13.69 7.96
N VAL A 107 4.92 -13.11 6.77
CA VAL A 107 3.65 -12.45 6.37
C VAL A 107 2.50 -13.45 6.34
N LEU A 108 2.72 -14.63 5.77
CA LEU A 108 1.68 -15.66 5.64
C LEU A 108 1.33 -16.31 6.99
N ASP A 109 2.32 -16.50 7.88
CA ASP A 109 2.08 -16.92 9.26
C ASP A 109 1.21 -15.89 10.01
N LEU A 110 1.53 -14.60 9.87
CA LEU A 110 0.74 -13.51 10.44
C LEU A 110 -0.68 -13.50 9.87
N TYR A 111 -0.82 -13.66 8.55
CA TYR A 111 -2.13 -13.66 7.88
C TYR A 111 -3.07 -14.72 8.46
N MET A 112 -2.55 -15.92 8.76
CA MET A 112 -3.32 -16.97 9.43
C MET A 112 -3.53 -16.70 10.93
N ALA A 113 -2.53 -16.14 11.62
CA ALA A 113 -2.64 -15.78 13.04
C ALA A 113 -3.72 -14.72 13.32
N LEU A 114 -4.06 -13.89 12.34
CA LEU A 114 -5.14 -12.91 12.43
C LEU A 114 -6.53 -13.55 12.54
N LYS A 115 -6.69 -14.82 12.15
CA LYS A 115 -7.98 -15.54 12.18
C LYS A 115 -9.10 -14.79 11.45
N VAL A 116 -8.74 -14.09 10.36
CA VAL A 116 -9.69 -13.47 9.42
C VAL A 116 -10.00 -14.38 8.23
N VAL A 117 -9.22 -15.46 8.07
CA VAL A 117 -9.44 -16.56 7.15
C VAL A 117 -9.57 -17.85 7.96
N ASP A 118 -10.47 -18.73 7.55
CA ASP A 118 -10.69 -20.02 8.19
C ASP A 118 -9.41 -20.90 8.17
N ALA A 119 -9.14 -21.59 9.28
CA ALA A 119 -8.01 -22.50 9.41
C ALA A 119 -8.04 -23.65 8.38
N ALA A 120 -9.21 -23.98 7.82
CA ALA A 120 -9.36 -24.94 6.72
C ALA A 120 -8.56 -24.54 5.47
N HIS A 121 -8.20 -23.27 5.31
CA HIS A 121 -7.39 -22.78 4.20
C HIS A 121 -5.87 -22.80 4.46
N GLN A 122 -5.43 -23.24 5.65
CA GLN A 122 -4.01 -23.41 5.97
C GLN A 122 -3.23 -24.21 4.89
N PRO A 123 -3.76 -25.30 4.29
CA PRO A 123 -3.06 -26.04 3.25
C PRO A 123 -2.72 -25.20 2.01
N SER A 124 -3.60 -24.27 1.58
CA SER A 124 -3.33 -23.38 0.44
C SER A 124 -2.22 -22.38 0.76
N VAL A 125 -2.20 -21.87 1.99
CA VAL A 125 -1.13 -20.98 2.47
C VAL A 125 0.20 -21.71 2.57
N ASP A 126 0.20 -22.93 3.11
CA ASP A 126 1.39 -23.77 3.21
C ASP A 126 1.91 -24.18 1.83
N ALA A 127 1.03 -24.39 0.85
CA ALA A 127 1.43 -24.65 -0.53
C ALA A 127 2.23 -23.47 -1.12
N LEU A 128 1.84 -22.23 -0.84
CA LEU A 128 2.59 -21.04 -1.29
C LEU A 128 3.96 -20.94 -0.59
N LYS A 129 4.02 -21.21 0.72
CA LYS A 129 5.29 -21.24 1.47
C LYS A 129 6.22 -22.34 0.93
N ALA A 130 5.69 -23.54 0.72
CA ALA A 130 6.42 -24.67 0.18
C ALA A 130 6.92 -24.40 -1.24
N LEU A 131 6.13 -23.75 -2.08
CA LEU A 131 6.51 -23.34 -3.42
C LEU A 131 7.75 -22.43 -3.40
N LEU A 132 7.74 -21.40 -2.55
CA LEU A 132 8.87 -20.48 -2.39
C LEU A 132 10.10 -21.16 -1.80
N GLY A 133 9.94 -21.98 -0.75
CA GLY A 133 11.03 -22.77 -0.19
C GLY A 133 11.64 -23.74 -1.21
N SER A 134 10.82 -24.32 -2.09
CA SER A 134 11.30 -25.21 -3.15
C SER A 134 12.14 -24.47 -4.21
N LEU A 135 11.79 -23.22 -4.54
CA LEU A 135 12.59 -22.39 -5.44
C LEU A 135 13.97 -22.12 -4.84
N GLU A 136 14.02 -21.66 -3.59
CA GLU A 136 15.28 -21.36 -2.92
C GLU A 136 16.16 -22.62 -2.78
N ALA A 137 15.57 -23.74 -2.33
CA ALA A 137 16.28 -25.01 -2.22
C ALA A 137 16.83 -25.49 -3.58
N SER A 138 16.04 -25.34 -4.66
CA SER A 138 16.47 -25.67 -6.02
C SER A 138 17.66 -24.81 -6.45
N ILE A 139 17.63 -23.50 -6.20
CA ILE A 139 18.71 -22.58 -6.55
C ILE A 139 19.97 -22.88 -5.73
N ARG A 140 19.84 -23.16 -4.42
CA ARG A 140 20.96 -23.60 -3.58
C ARG A 140 21.62 -24.88 -4.10
N LYS A 141 20.81 -25.86 -4.50
CA LYS A 141 21.30 -27.11 -5.12
C LYS A 141 21.98 -26.84 -6.46
N GLN A 142 21.40 -25.95 -7.27
CA GLN A 142 21.94 -25.58 -8.57
C GLN A 142 23.32 -24.93 -8.44
N ILE A 143 23.48 -23.94 -7.56
CA ILE A 143 24.78 -23.30 -7.26
C ILE A 143 25.81 -24.33 -6.83
N LYS A 144 25.45 -25.28 -5.95
CA LYS A 144 26.37 -26.31 -5.47
C LYS A 144 26.91 -27.19 -6.61
N ASN A 145 26.09 -27.43 -7.62
CA ASN A 145 26.42 -28.31 -8.74
C ASN A 145 26.90 -27.54 -9.97
N TRP A 146 27.05 -26.22 -9.88
CA TRP A 146 27.32 -25.37 -11.03
C TRP A 146 28.79 -25.43 -11.44
N GLY A 147 29.06 -25.96 -12.63
CA GLY A 147 30.39 -26.05 -13.22
C GLY A 147 30.65 -25.00 -14.32
N PRO A 148 31.90 -24.91 -14.81
CA PRO A 148 32.25 -24.04 -15.95
C PRO A 148 31.46 -24.34 -17.23
N GLU A 149 31.11 -25.60 -17.47
CA GLU A 149 30.29 -26.01 -18.61
C GLU A 149 28.85 -25.47 -18.51
N ASP A 150 28.28 -25.45 -17.30
CA ASP A 150 26.95 -24.88 -17.04
C ASP A 150 26.94 -23.37 -17.25
N GLU A 151 28.00 -22.67 -16.81
CA GLU A 151 28.16 -21.24 -17.03
C GLU A 151 28.24 -20.92 -18.52
N ALA A 152 29.10 -21.62 -19.28
CA ALA A 152 29.22 -21.44 -20.73
C ALA A 152 27.89 -21.74 -21.45
N ALA A 153 27.18 -22.80 -21.05
CA ALA A 153 25.87 -23.14 -21.60
C ALA A 153 24.79 -22.11 -21.23
N PHE A 154 24.86 -21.49 -20.05
CA PHE A 154 23.97 -20.42 -19.63
C PHE A 154 24.23 -19.13 -20.43
N GLU A 155 25.49 -18.72 -20.57
CA GLU A 155 25.89 -17.56 -21.37
C GLU A 155 25.49 -17.73 -22.83
N ALA A 156 25.74 -18.90 -23.43
CA ALA A 156 25.33 -19.21 -24.80
C ALA A 156 23.80 -19.16 -24.99
N ARG A 157 23.03 -19.72 -24.04
CA ARG A 157 21.56 -19.63 -24.06
C ARG A 157 21.06 -18.19 -23.92
N THR A 158 21.68 -17.40 -23.05
CA THR A 158 21.32 -16.00 -22.84
C THR A 158 21.61 -15.18 -24.09
N ALA A 159 22.80 -15.34 -24.69
CA ALA A 159 23.20 -14.68 -25.93
C ALA A 159 22.29 -15.05 -27.11
N ALA A 160 21.93 -16.33 -27.28
CA ALA A 160 20.99 -16.76 -28.33
C ALA A 160 19.57 -16.16 -28.15
N VAL A 161 19.19 -15.86 -26.91
CA VAL A 161 17.92 -15.20 -26.59
C VAL A 161 17.98 -13.67 -26.79
N GLU A 162 19.17 -13.06 -26.76
CA GLU A 162 19.38 -11.64 -27.08
C GLU A 162 19.57 -11.41 -28.59
N GLU A 163 20.26 -12.30 -29.31
CA GLU A 163 20.63 -12.11 -30.72
C GLU A 163 19.43 -12.21 -31.69
N ALA A 164 18.37 -12.95 -31.33
CA ALA A 164 17.12 -12.94 -32.09
C ALA A 164 16.14 -11.82 -31.66
N ALA A 165 16.65 -10.66 -31.22
CA ALA A 165 15.84 -9.45 -31.04
C ALA A 165 15.21 -9.01 -32.39
N PRO A 166 14.00 -8.43 -32.41
CA PRO A 166 13.42 -7.90 -33.63
C PRO A 166 14.32 -6.79 -34.22
N PRO A 167 14.35 -6.63 -35.55
CA PRO A 167 15.18 -5.62 -36.20
C PRO A 167 14.87 -4.22 -35.64
N PRO A 168 15.85 -3.29 -35.66
CA PRO A 168 15.64 -1.93 -35.19
C PRO A 168 14.41 -1.34 -35.88
N LEU A 169 13.55 -0.68 -35.10
CA LEU A 169 12.39 0.02 -35.64
C LEU A 169 12.84 0.96 -36.76
N PRO A 170 12.21 0.92 -37.94
CA PRO A 170 12.53 1.86 -39.00
C PRO A 170 12.33 3.29 -38.49
N PRO A 171 13.15 4.26 -38.93
CA PRO A 171 12.94 5.66 -38.55
C PRO A 171 11.51 6.06 -38.88
N ALA A 172 10.85 6.73 -37.93
CA ALA A 172 9.47 7.15 -38.07
C ALA A 172 9.29 7.89 -39.39
N ALA A 173 8.41 7.39 -40.25
CA ALA A 173 8.08 8.07 -41.49
C ALA A 173 7.47 9.44 -41.15
N PRO A 174 7.89 10.53 -41.82
CA PRO A 174 7.24 11.82 -41.64
C PRO A 174 5.76 11.67 -42.02
N PRO A 175 4.84 12.28 -41.25
CA PRO A 175 3.41 12.16 -41.54
C PRO A 175 3.12 12.71 -42.95
N PRO A 176 2.22 12.06 -43.71
CA PRO A 176 1.89 12.53 -45.05
C PRO A 176 1.22 13.91 -44.97
N PRO A 177 1.60 14.87 -45.84
CA PRO A 177 1.00 16.19 -45.84
C PRO A 177 -0.44 16.09 -46.36
N GLY A 178 -1.42 16.49 -45.53
CA GLY A 178 -2.77 16.78 -46.00
C GLY A 178 -3.95 16.15 -45.27
N PHE A 179 -3.79 15.46 -44.14
CA PHE A 179 -4.93 14.87 -43.43
C PHE A 179 -5.38 15.71 -42.21
N LEU A 180 -6.03 16.85 -42.49
CA LEU A 180 -6.96 17.49 -41.56
C LEU A 180 -8.12 18.08 -42.35
N ALA A 181 -9.35 17.58 -42.11
CA ALA A 181 -10.58 18.31 -41.74
C ALA A 181 -11.81 17.35 -41.83
N PRO A 182 -13.00 17.68 -41.27
CA PRO A 182 -13.38 17.20 -39.95
C PRO A 182 -14.77 16.51 -39.94
N ILE A 183 -15.03 15.67 -38.94
CA ILE A 183 -16.40 15.43 -38.48
C ILE A 183 -16.45 15.83 -37.00
N ALA A 184 -17.34 16.78 -36.72
CA ALA A 184 -17.61 17.36 -35.42
C ALA A 184 -18.46 16.43 -34.53
N ALA A 185 -18.45 16.74 -33.22
CA ALA A 185 -19.07 16.07 -32.06
C ALA A 185 -18.16 15.01 -31.41
N SER A 186 -17.73 15.10 -30.15
CA SER A 186 -18.00 15.99 -29.01
C SER A 186 -16.69 16.17 -28.23
N ALA A 187 -16.41 17.40 -27.79
CA ALA A 187 -15.13 17.82 -27.21
C ALA A 187 -14.77 17.05 -25.92
N ARG A 188 -13.88 16.05 -26.05
CA ARG A 188 -12.82 15.79 -25.04
C ARG A 188 -11.55 16.46 -25.57
N PRO A 189 -10.75 17.14 -24.74
CA PRO A 189 -9.41 17.49 -25.14
C PRO A 189 -8.64 16.17 -25.34
N LEU A 190 -8.36 15.84 -26.59
CA LEU A 190 -7.30 14.91 -26.96
C LEU A 190 -5.99 15.50 -26.46
N TYR A 191 -5.72 15.37 -25.16
CA TYR A 191 -4.38 15.59 -24.63
C TYR A 191 -3.46 14.57 -25.28
N SER A 192 -2.39 15.11 -25.81
CA SER A 192 -1.64 14.51 -26.89
C SER A 192 -1.02 13.19 -26.47
N ARG A 193 -1.14 12.23 -27.38
CA ARG A 193 -0.24 11.07 -27.50
C ARG A 193 1.17 11.53 -27.92
N ASP A 194 1.68 12.61 -27.33
CA ASP A 194 3.00 13.12 -27.66
C ASP A 194 4.09 12.33 -26.95
N ALA A 195 5.18 12.15 -27.67
CA ALA A 195 6.33 11.29 -27.39
C ALA A 195 7.08 11.56 -26.07
N ALA A 196 6.67 12.54 -25.25
CA ALA A 196 7.27 12.79 -23.94
C ALA A 196 6.87 11.72 -22.91
N ALA A 197 5.62 11.26 -22.91
CA ALA A 197 5.18 10.13 -22.07
C ALA A 197 5.92 8.80 -22.39
N PHE A 198 6.53 8.73 -23.58
CA PHE A 198 7.35 7.61 -24.05
C PHE A 198 8.80 7.64 -23.54
N ALA A 199 9.27 8.76 -22.99
CA ALA A 199 10.68 8.94 -22.60
C ALA A 199 11.10 8.14 -21.35
N GLU A 200 10.16 7.64 -20.53
CA GLU A 200 10.45 6.78 -19.36
C GLU A 200 10.41 5.27 -19.67
N GLY A 201 10.40 4.87 -20.95
CA GLY A 201 10.54 3.46 -21.34
C GLY A 201 9.25 2.62 -21.26
N PHE A 202 8.07 3.26 -21.09
CA PHE A 202 6.75 2.60 -21.05
C PHE A 202 6.21 2.20 -22.44
N GLY A 203 7.05 1.81 -23.39
CA GLY A 203 6.59 1.20 -24.63
C GLY A 203 5.92 -0.14 -24.33
N SER A 204 4.59 -0.16 -24.30
CA SER A 204 3.76 -1.23 -23.73
C SER A 204 3.37 -2.33 -24.70
N ASP A 205 3.47 -2.09 -26.00
CA ASP A 205 3.13 -3.12 -26.98
C ASP A 205 4.34 -4.01 -27.19
N TYR A 206 4.19 -5.27 -26.80
CA TYR A 206 5.16 -6.28 -27.13
C TYR A 206 4.68 -7.03 -28.37
N SER A 207 5.48 -6.92 -29.41
CA SER A 207 5.33 -7.66 -30.66
C SER A 207 6.11 -8.98 -30.66
N GLY A 208 6.68 -9.39 -29.53
CA GLY A 208 7.49 -10.59 -29.41
C GLY A 208 6.67 -11.86 -29.14
N ASP A 209 7.37 -12.98 -29.08
CA ASP A 209 6.82 -14.27 -28.65
C ASP A 209 6.98 -14.45 -27.13
N TRP A 210 5.87 -14.38 -26.39
CA TRP A 210 5.87 -14.52 -24.93
C TRP A 210 6.43 -15.85 -24.45
N SER A 211 6.26 -16.91 -25.24
CA SER A 211 6.79 -18.24 -24.88
C SER A 211 8.30 -18.20 -24.75
N ARG A 212 8.97 -17.39 -25.60
CA ARG A 212 10.41 -17.16 -25.52
C ARG A 212 10.80 -16.37 -24.29
N TYR A 213 10.04 -15.35 -23.89
CA TYR A 213 10.31 -14.61 -22.65
C TYR A 213 10.15 -15.50 -21.41
N LEU A 214 9.08 -16.30 -21.35
CA LEU A 214 8.82 -17.22 -20.23
C LEU A 214 9.87 -18.32 -20.12
N SER A 215 10.48 -18.75 -21.24
CA SER A 215 11.58 -19.73 -21.23
C SER A 215 12.93 -19.17 -20.69
N ARG A 216 13.00 -17.88 -20.37
CA ARG A 216 14.23 -17.25 -19.85
C ARG A 216 14.48 -17.62 -18.39
N TYR A 217 15.71 -17.35 -17.99
CA TYR A 217 16.17 -17.39 -16.61
C TYR A 217 16.74 -16.02 -16.25
N ASN A 218 16.49 -15.55 -15.03
CA ASN A 218 17.09 -14.34 -14.50
C ASN A 218 18.07 -14.69 -13.39
N ARG A 219 19.21 -14.01 -13.35
CA ARG A 219 20.08 -14.05 -12.16
C ARG A 219 19.34 -13.47 -10.96
N VAL A 220 19.55 -14.04 -9.78
CA VAL A 220 19.00 -13.56 -8.49
C VAL A 220 20.11 -13.46 -7.45
N LEU A 221 19.91 -12.62 -6.44
CA LEU A 221 20.81 -12.56 -5.28
C LEU A 221 20.31 -13.52 -4.22
N LEU A 222 21.17 -14.42 -3.72
CA LEU A 222 20.73 -15.45 -2.80
C LEU A 222 20.88 -15.04 -1.33
N ASP A 223 22.09 -14.69 -0.92
CA ASP A 223 22.48 -14.44 0.47
C ASP A 223 23.31 -13.15 0.56
N PRO A 224 23.43 -12.51 1.73
CA PRO A 224 24.34 -11.38 1.89
C PRO A 224 25.80 -11.83 1.68
N SER A 225 26.61 -11.01 1.03
CA SER A 225 28.02 -11.27 0.78
C SER A 225 28.80 -9.96 0.77
N ASP A 226 30.00 -9.96 1.35
CA ASP A 226 30.91 -8.80 1.32
C ASP A 226 31.43 -8.52 -0.11
N ASP A 227 31.40 -9.51 -1.00
CA ASP A 227 31.77 -9.38 -2.41
C ASP A 227 30.52 -9.44 -3.31
N TRP A 228 29.88 -8.28 -3.47
CA TRP A 228 28.68 -8.18 -4.32
C TRP A 228 28.95 -8.52 -5.78
N ALA A 229 30.15 -8.26 -6.29
CA ALA A 229 30.51 -8.62 -7.66
C ALA A 229 30.55 -10.15 -7.82
N ALA A 230 31.08 -10.87 -6.83
CA ALA A 230 31.02 -12.33 -6.79
C ALA A 230 29.59 -12.85 -6.58
N ASN A 231 28.75 -12.15 -5.82
CA ASN A 231 27.35 -12.57 -5.59
C ASN A 231 26.47 -12.39 -6.83
N GLU A 232 26.59 -11.26 -7.54
CA GLU A 232 25.91 -11.04 -8.83
C GLU A 232 26.35 -12.06 -9.90
N ARG A 233 27.63 -12.41 -9.89
CA ARG A 233 28.23 -13.37 -10.82
C ARG A 233 28.21 -14.80 -10.31
N ARG A 234 27.53 -15.08 -9.20
CA ARG A 234 27.49 -16.41 -8.61
C ARG A 234 26.82 -17.37 -9.57
N GLY A 235 27.60 -18.27 -10.16
CA GLY A 235 27.13 -19.27 -11.09
C GLY A 235 25.99 -20.09 -10.49
N GLY A 236 24.93 -20.30 -11.28
CA GLY A 236 23.77 -21.09 -10.89
C GLY A 236 22.75 -20.38 -9.99
N ALA A 237 23.01 -19.13 -9.57
CA ALA A 237 22.03 -18.30 -8.89
C ALA A 237 21.02 -17.70 -9.89
N ILE A 238 20.29 -18.56 -10.61
CA ILE A 238 19.30 -18.15 -11.62
C ILE A 238 17.93 -18.76 -11.32
N ALA A 239 16.88 -17.97 -11.48
CA ALA A 239 15.49 -18.38 -11.33
C ALA A 239 14.79 -18.39 -12.70
N PRO A 240 13.98 -19.41 -13.03
CA PRO A 240 13.20 -19.43 -14.27
C PRO A 240 12.12 -18.34 -14.23
N VAL A 241 11.95 -17.59 -15.32
CA VAL A 241 10.92 -16.54 -15.43
C VAL A 241 9.53 -17.15 -15.29
N ALA A 242 9.27 -18.28 -15.96
CA ALA A 242 8.01 -19.01 -15.89
C ALA A 242 7.56 -19.34 -14.45
N PHE A 243 8.47 -19.57 -13.49
CA PHE A 243 8.08 -19.82 -12.10
C PHE A 243 7.21 -18.70 -11.52
N TRP A 244 7.58 -17.44 -11.79
CA TRP A 244 6.89 -16.29 -11.23
C TRP A 244 5.49 -16.10 -11.84
N TYR A 245 5.39 -16.31 -13.16
CA TYR A 245 4.15 -16.16 -13.94
C TYR A 245 3.18 -17.33 -13.78
N GLU A 246 3.67 -18.55 -13.82
CA GLU A 246 2.83 -19.74 -13.98
C GLU A 246 2.56 -20.46 -12.66
N ARG A 247 3.38 -20.23 -11.63
CA ARG A 247 3.28 -20.94 -10.35
C ARG A 247 3.06 -19.99 -9.17
N PHE A 248 3.93 -19.00 -9.01
CA PHE A 248 3.88 -18.11 -7.85
C PHE A 248 2.67 -17.17 -7.88
N MET A 249 2.52 -16.36 -8.94
CA MET A 249 1.48 -15.34 -8.98
C MET A 249 0.06 -15.92 -8.93
N PRO A 250 -0.30 -16.99 -9.68
CA PRO A 250 -1.63 -17.59 -9.58
C PRO A 250 -1.96 -18.07 -8.16
N LEU A 251 -0.99 -18.69 -7.49
CA LEU A 251 -1.16 -19.20 -6.13
C LEU A 251 -1.23 -18.07 -5.09
N LEU A 252 -0.45 -17.00 -5.26
CA LEU A 252 -0.55 -15.80 -4.43
C LEU A 252 -1.95 -15.16 -4.54
N LEU A 253 -2.45 -15.01 -5.77
CA LEU A 253 -3.79 -14.48 -6.02
C LEU A 253 -4.88 -15.36 -5.40
N GLU A 254 -4.73 -16.68 -5.45
CA GLU A 254 -5.61 -17.64 -4.76
C GLU A 254 -5.61 -17.41 -3.25
N VAL A 255 -4.43 -17.41 -2.62
CA VAL A 255 -4.29 -17.20 -1.17
C VAL A 255 -4.88 -15.87 -0.71
N CYS A 256 -4.66 -14.80 -1.48
CA CYS A 256 -5.22 -13.48 -1.20
C CYS A 256 -6.70 -13.33 -1.62
N SER A 257 -7.36 -14.41 -2.06
CA SER A 257 -8.79 -14.45 -2.37
C SER A 257 -9.57 -15.46 -1.52
N LEU A 258 -8.93 -16.11 -0.55
CA LEU A 258 -9.55 -17.05 0.39
C LEU A 258 -10.64 -16.37 1.23
N GLY A 259 -11.65 -17.13 1.66
CA GLY A 259 -12.77 -16.58 2.45
C GLY A 259 -13.76 -15.70 1.67
N VAL A 260 -13.64 -15.64 0.35
CA VAL A 260 -14.51 -14.85 -0.53
C VAL A 260 -15.22 -15.78 -1.50
N GLU A 261 -16.55 -15.78 -1.44
CA GLU A 261 -17.39 -16.60 -2.31
C GLU A 261 -17.17 -16.25 -3.80
N GLY A 262 -17.07 -17.26 -4.65
CA GLY A 262 -16.89 -17.08 -6.10
C GLY A 262 -15.49 -16.64 -6.55
N TYR A 263 -14.54 -16.45 -5.62
CA TYR A 263 -13.14 -16.14 -5.95
C TYR A 263 -12.16 -17.26 -5.52
N ALA A 264 -12.55 -18.12 -4.58
CA ALA A 264 -11.73 -19.27 -4.16
C ALA A 264 -11.81 -20.48 -5.12
N ALA A 265 -12.80 -20.54 -6.01
CA ALA A 265 -12.96 -21.65 -6.96
C ALA A 265 -11.77 -21.74 -7.93
N THR A 266 -11.21 -22.94 -8.10
CA THR A 266 -10.11 -23.21 -9.05
C THR A 266 -10.59 -23.59 -10.45
N ASP A 267 -11.87 -23.96 -10.57
CA ASP A 267 -12.43 -24.64 -11.75
C ASP A 267 -13.53 -23.82 -12.45
N GLU A 268 -13.51 -22.49 -12.27
CA GLU A 268 -14.47 -21.60 -12.95
C GLU A 268 -14.30 -21.71 -14.47
N ASP A 269 -15.39 -22.02 -15.17
CA ASP A 269 -15.34 -22.22 -16.62
C ASP A 269 -15.17 -20.90 -17.38
N ALA A 270 -14.74 -21.01 -18.64
CA ALA A 270 -14.45 -19.85 -19.47
C ALA A 270 -15.69 -18.97 -19.74
N ALA A 271 -16.90 -19.55 -19.76
CA ALA A 271 -18.13 -18.81 -20.04
C ALA A 271 -18.55 -17.95 -18.85
N ALA A 272 -18.43 -18.47 -17.62
CA ALA A 272 -18.65 -17.71 -16.40
C ALA A 272 -17.69 -16.51 -16.29
N LEU A 273 -16.41 -16.73 -16.61
CA LEU A 273 -15.39 -15.67 -16.63
C LEU A 273 -15.69 -14.61 -17.70
N ASP A 274 -16.12 -15.02 -18.90
CA ASP A 274 -16.53 -14.08 -19.95
C ASP A 274 -17.79 -13.28 -19.55
N GLY A 275 -18.72 -13.92 -18.84
CA GLY A 275 -19.87 -13.25 -18.22
C GLY A 275 -19.46 -12.19 -17.20
N TRP A 276 -18.52 -12.52 -16.31
CA TRP A 276 -17.95 -11.56 -15.36
C TRP A 276 -17.32 -10.35 -16.07
N LEU A 277 -16.56 -10.56 -17.15
CA LEU A 277 -15.99 -9.44 -17.91
C LEU A 277 -17.10 -8.54 -18.49
N ALA A 278 -18.17 -9.13 -19.02
CA ALA A 278 -19.30 -8.38 -19.56
C ALA A 278 -19.99 -7.53 -18.47
N GLU A 279 -20.17 -8.07 -17.26
CA GLU A 279 -20.69 -7.33 -16.10
C GLU A 279 -19.80 -6.16 -15.72
N MET A 280 -18.48 -6.37 -15.64
CA MET A 280 -17.53 -5.30 -15.33
C MET A 280 -17.53 -4.19 -16.37
N ARG A 281 -17.71 -4.53 -17.66
CA ARG A 281 -17.87 -3.54 -18.74
C ARG A 281 -19.19 -2.78 -18.61
N ALA A 282 -20.29 -3.47 -18.34
CA ALA A 282 -21.59 -2.84 -18.13
C ALA A 282 -21.56 -1.87 -16.94
N ALA A 283 -20.80 -2.20 -15.89
CA ALA A 283 -20.55 -1.37 -14.73
C ALA A 283 -19.48 -0.28 -14.96
N ARG A 284 -18.93 -0.13 -16.17
CA ARG A 284 -17.90 0.88 -16.53
C ARG A 284 -16.60 0.78 -15.73
N ASN A 285 -16.31 -0.37 -15.13
CA ASN A 285 -15.11 -0.57 -14.29
C ASN A 285 -13.79 -0.46 -15.07
N PHE A 286 -13.83 -0.64 -16.39
CA PHE A 286 -12.66 -0.55 -17.27
C PHE A 286 -12.63 0.71 -18.14
N ASP A 287 -13.52 1.69 -17.91
CA ASP A 287 -13.60 2.90 -18.75
C ASP A 287 -12.34 3.77 -18.62
N LYS A 288 -11.78 3.85 -17.40
CA LYS A 288 -10.61 4.71 -17.09
C LYS A 288 -9.30 3.93 -16.94
N TYR A 289 -9.36 2.72 -16.39
CA TYR A 289 -8.18 1.90 -16.05
C TYR A 289 -8.38 0.44 -16.49
N GLY A 290 -7.32 -0.35 -16.58
CA GLY A 290 -7.39 -1.77 -16.95
C GLY A 290 -7.68 -2.01 -18.45
N ALA A 291 -7.26 -1.10 -19.33
CA ALA A 291 -7.46 -1.25 -20.77
C ALA A 291 -6.76 -2.49 -21.34
N ASP A 292 -5.61 -2.87 -20.77
CA ASP A 292 -4.90 -4.11 -21.05
C ASP A 292 -5.75 -5.37 -20.81
N VAL A 293 -6.60 -5.37 -19.78
CA VAL A 293 -7.55 -6.47 -19.55
C VAL A 293 -8.44 -6.64 -20.77
N LEU A 294 -9.05 -5.54 -21.25
CA LEU A 294 -9.96 -5.60 -22.41
C LEU A 294 -9.25 -6.05 -23.69
N ALA A 295 -8.02 -5.60 -23.89
CA ALA A 295 -7.22 -5.91 -25.07
C ALA A 295 -6.67 -7.36 -25.06
N GLY A 296 -6.30 -7.87 -23.88
CA GLY A 296 -5.67 -9.18 -23.70
C GLY A 296 -6.64 -10.34 -23.51
N TRP A 297 -7.82 -10.08 -22.93
CA TRP A 297 -8.71 -11.13 -22.42
C TRP A 297 -9.01 -12.30 -23.36
N GLY A 298 -9.27 -12.01 -24.64
CA GLY A 298 -9.61 -13.04 -25.64
C GLY A 298 -8.46 -14.02 -25.94
N LYS A 299 -7.23 -13.68 -25.54
CA LYS A 299 -6.03 -14.51 -25.72
C LYS A 299 -5.71 -15.36 -24.48
N CYS A 300 -6.37 -15.11 -23.36
CA CYS A 300 -6.08 -15.75 -22.08
C CYS A 300 -6.80 -17.10 -21.94
N SER A 301 -6.12 -18.08 -21.33
CA SER A 301 -6.76 -19.31 -20.85
C SER A 301 -7.72 -19.02 -19.69
N ALA A 302 -8.58 -19.99 -19.33
CA ALA A 302 -9.47 -19.87 -18.18
C ALA A 302 -8.71 -19.58 -16.87
N SER A 303 -7.58 -20.26 -16.63
CA SER A 303 -6.75 -20.05 -15.44
C SER A 303 -6.16 -18.64 -15.36
N VAL A 304 -5.75 -18.08 -16.50
CA VAL A 304 -5.24 -16.69 -16.58
C VAL A 304 -6.39 -15.70 -16.39
N LYS A 305 -7.56 -15.93 -17.01
CA LYS A 305 -8.77 -15.11 -16.81
C LYS A 305 -9.19 -15.08 -15.34
N LEU A 306 -9.17 -16.21 -14.64
CA LEU A 306 -9.42 -16.30 -13.20
C LEU A 306 -8.39 -15.50 -12.39
N SER A 307 -7.11 -15.57 -12.76
CA SER A 307 -6.05 -14.75 -12.15
C SER A 307 -6.32 -13.26 -12.35
N ILE A 308 -6.75 -12.84 -13.55
CA ILE A 308 -7.12 -11.45 -13.84
C ILE A 308 -8.33 -11.01 -13.01
N LYS A 309 -9.36 -11.86 -12.86
CA LYS A 309 -10.53 -11.58 -12.01
C LYS A 309 -10.13 -11.33 -10.55
N ARG A 310 -9.28 -12.19 -9.98
CA ARG A 310 -8.72 -12.03 -8.61
C ARG A 310 -7.85 -10.77 -8.49
N ALA A 311 -6.99 -10.53 -9.47
CA ALA A 311 -6.12 -9.36 -9.54
C ALA A 311 -6.93 -8.05 -9.58
N TRP A 312 -7.97 -7.99 -10.43
CA TRP A 312 -8.84 -6.82 -10.52
C TRP A 312 -9.53 -6.52 -9.20
N ARG A 313 -10.06 -7.54 -8.51
CA ARG A 313 -10.65 -7.39 -7.17
C ARG A 313 -9.69 -6.71 -6.18
N LEU A 314 -8.45 -7.18 -6.12
CA LEU A 314 -7.43 -6.66 -5.18
C LEU A 314 -6.96 -5.23 -5.53
N SER A 315 -7.04 -4.83 -6.80
CA SER A 315 -6.52 -3.55 -7.29
C SER A 315 -7.58 -2.46 -7.52
N ARG A 316 -8.84 -2.82 -7.80
CA ARG A 316 -9.86 -1.86 -8.27
C ARG A 316 -10.15 -0.74 -7.29
N HIS A 317 -10.11 -1.01 -5.98
CA HIS A 317 -10.36 0.00 -4.96
C HIS A 317 -9.32 1.11 -4.93
N TYR A 318 -8.07 0.78 -5.28
CA TYR A 318 -7.07 1.82 -5.47
C TYR A 318 -7.29 2.53 -6.79
N LEU A 319 -7.37 1.78 -7.90
CA LEU A 319 -7.42 2.32 -9.26
C LEU A 319 -8.61 3.27 -9.44
N LEU A 320 -9.79 2.85 -9.01
CA LEU A 320 -11.03 3.62 -9.10
C LEU A 320 -11.24 4.55 -7.89
N GLY A 321 -10.36 4.48 -6.89
CA GLY A 321 -10.48 5.21 -5.64
C GLY A 321 -9.65 6.50 -5.57
N PRO A 322 -9.76 7.23 -4.44
CA PRO A 322 -9.04 8.48 -4.24
C PRO A 322 -7.52 8.33 -4.31
N GLN A 323 -6.98 7.22 -3.78
CA GLN A 323 -5.53 7.04 -3.65
C GLN A 323 -4.81 7.10 -5.01
N LYS A 324 -5.47 6.69 -6.10
CA LYS A 324 -4.92 6.82 -7.46
C LYS A 324 -4.62 8.26 -7.85
N GLN A 325 -5.39 9.23 -7.35
CA GLN A 325 -5.19 10.66 -7.63
C GLN A 325 -3.96 11.25 -6.92
N ARG A 326 -3.35 10.51 -5.98
CA ARG A 326 -2.10 10.92 -5.33
C ARG A 326 -0.87 10.61 -6.16
N GLU A 327 -0.99 9.81 -7.22
CA GLU A 327 0.13 9.57 -8.12
C GLU A 327 0.61 10.89 -8.75
N ARG A 328 1.91 10.97 -9.06
CA ARG A 328 2.51 12.21 -9.55
C ARG A 328 1.97 12.54 -10.94
N SER A 329 1.51 13.77 -11.11
CA SER A 329 1.24 14.34 -12.43
C SER A 329 2.55 14.86 -13.00
N SER A 330 3.07 14.25 -14.07
CA SER A 330 4.03 14.84 -15.02
C SER A 330 5.54 14.86 -14.75
N GLU A 331 6.11 14.16 -13.77
CA GLU A 331 7.60 14.03 -13.71
C GLU A 331 8.19 13.39 -14.98
N SER A 332 7.43 12.53 -15.67
CA SER A 332 7.74 11.91 -16.96
C SER A 332 7.30 12.70 -18.20
N GLY A 333 6.57 13.80 -18.02
CA GLY A 333 5.66 14.30 -19.07
C GLY A 333 4.38 13.47 -19.27
N ALA A 334 4.10 12.49 -18.40
CA ALA A 334 2.86 11.73 -18.35
C ALA A 334 2.11 11.98 -17.04
N ASP A 335 0.78 12.15 -17.11
CA ASP A 335 -0.04 12.17 -15.90
C ASP A 335 -0.36 10.73 -15.47
N HIS A 336 0.31 10.24 -14.43
CA HIS A 336 0.06 8.90 -13.91
C HIS A 336 -1.34 8.74 -13.31
N ARG A 337 -2.01 9.83 -12.93
CA ARG A 337 -3.39 9.81 -12.42
C ARG A 337 -4.38 9.36 -13.48
N GLU A 338 -4.10 9.63 -14.75
CA GLU A 338 -4.99 9.38 -15.88
C GLU A 338 -4.68 8.08 -16.64
N THR A 339 -3.69 7.31 -16.18
CA THR A 339 -3.28 6.04 -16.81
C THR A 339 -3.19 4.92 -15.78
N GLY A 340 -3.46 3.67 -16.16
CA GLY A 340 -3.29 2.56 -15.23
C GLY A 340 -3.80 1.24 -15.81
N ASP A 341 -2.94 0.54 -16.53
CA ASP A 341 -3.19 -0.85 -16.93
C ASP A 341 -3.13 -1.75 -15.67
N LEU A 342 -3.95 -2.81 -15.61
CA LEU A 342 -3.95 -3.72 -14.45
C LEU A 342 -2.56 -4.32 -14.24
N SER A 343 -1.91 -4.74 -15.32
CA SER A 343 -0.57 -5.31 -15.30
C SER A 343 0.55 -4.33 -14.96
N GLN A 344 0.27 -3.05 -14.74
CA GLN A 344 1.23 -2.14 -14.08
C GLN A 344 1.21 -2.27 -12.55
N TYR A 345 0.09 -2.73 -11.99
CA TYR A 345 -0.18 -2.85 -10.54
C TYR A 345 -0.28 -4.30 -10.06
N VAL A 346 -0.20 -5.25 -10.99
CA VAL A 346 -0.10 -6.68 -10.68
C VAL A 346 1.02 -7.30 -11.50
N ALA A 347 2.10 -7.71 -10.82
CA ALA A 347 3.23 -8.37 -11.48
C ALA A 347 2.81 -9.68 -12.15
N PHE A 348 3.62 -10.08 -13.13
CA PHE A 348 3.56 -11.40 -13.75
C PHE A 348 2.22 -11.74 -14.42
N LEU A 349 1.47 -10.73 -14.86
CA LEU A 349 0.29 -10.85 -15.73
C LEU A 349 0.48 -10.17 -17.09
N ASP A 350 1.45 -9.27 -17.18
CA ASP A 350 1.69 -8.39 -18.32
C ASP A 350 1.80 -9.16 -19.64
N VAL A 351 2.58 -10.24 -19.68
CA VAL A 351 2.78 -11.05 -20.90
C VAL A 351 1.47 -11.59 -21.46
N TYR A 352 0.55 -12.05 -20.60
CA TYR A 352 -0.73 -12.59 -21.01
C TYR A 352 -1.69 -11.51 -21.51
N LEU A 353 -1.50 -10.27 -21.05
CA LEU A 353 -2.27 -9.10 -21.47
C LEU A 353 -1.61 -8.35 -22.64
N GLY A 354 -0.54 -8.89 -23.23
CA GLY A 354 0.12 -8.26 -24.37
C GLY A 354 1.07 -7.11 -23.98
N ARG A 355 1.59 -7.14 -22.75
CA ARG A 355 2.40 -6.07 -22.12
C ARG A 355 3.75 -6.60 -21.65
N SER A 356 4.77 -5.75 -21.63
CA SER A 356 6.15 -6.11 -21.23
C SER A 356 6.64 -5.29 -20.03
N TYR A 357 5.75 -4.95 -19.10
CA TYR A 357 6.06 -4.07 -17.97
C TYR A 357 7.06 -4.68 -17.00
N VAL A 358 7.01 -5.98 -16.73
CA VAL A 358 7.97 -6.66 -15.85
C VAL A 358 9.35 -6.68 -16.51
N GLU A 359 9.42 -7.09 -17.78
CA GLU A 359 10.66 -7.13 -18.56
C GLU A 359 11.34 -5.76 -18.56
N LYS A 360 10.60 -4.71 -18.96
CA LYS A 360 11.12 -3.34 -19.11
C LYS A 360 11.18 -2.54 -17.81
N ALA A 361 10.91 -3.16 -16.67
CA ALA A 361 10.84 -2.49 -15.37
C ALA A 361 9.76 -1.38 -15.25
N GLY A 362 8.76 -1.38 -16.12
CA GLY A 362 7.66 -0.39 -16.18
C GLY A 362 6.52 -0.65 -15.19
N MET A 363 6.77 -1.37 -14.09
CA MET A 363 5.79 -1.68 -13.05
C MET A 363 5.63 -0.52 -12.06
N ARG A 364 4.40 -0.27 -11.60
CA ARG A 364 4.06 0.75 -10.59
C ARG A 364 3.85 0.17 -9.18
N LEU A 365 4.15 -1.11 -9.00
CA LEU A 365 4.03 -1.88 -7.76
C LEU A 365 4.73 -1.30 -6.54
N THR A 366 5.70 -0.41 -6.76
CA THR A 366 6.51 0.16 -5.69
C THR A 366 6.28 1.65 -5.53
N PHE A 367 5.25 2.20 -6.18
CA PHE A 367 4.84 3.58 -5.94
C PHE A 367 4.40 3.69 -4.49
N PRO A 368 4.91 4.68 -3.72
CA PRO A 368 4.53 4.87 -2.32
C PRO A 368 3.01 4.90 -2.13
N TYR A 369 2.28 5.53 -3.06
CA TYR A 369 0.83 5.66 -3.00
C TYR A 369 0.08 4.31 -3.16
N TRP A 370 0.65 3.35 -3.90
CA TRP A 370 0.05 2.03 -4.11
C TRP A 370 0.33 1.10 -2.93
N VAL A 371 1.60 0.96 -2.55
CA VAL A 371 2.00 -0.01 -1.51
C VAL A 371 1.87 0.56 -0.10
N GLY A 372 2.11 1.86 0.08
CA GLY A 372 2.15 2.55 1.39
C GLY A 372 0.86 2.42 2.18
N PRO A 373 -0.29 2.94 1.70
CA PRO A 373 -1.53 2.90 2.44
C PRO A 373 -1.94 1.49 2.86
N SER A 374 -1.85 0.52 1.94
CA SER A 374 -2.17 -0.88 2.24
C SER A 374 -1.22 -1.51 3.29
N THR A 375 0.05 -1.09 3.29
CA THR A 375 1.05 -1.54 4.28
C THR A 375 0.76 -0.95 5.65
N TRP A 376 0.40 0.32 5.73
CA TRP A 376 0.02 0.95 6.99
C TRP A 376 -1.27 0.36 7.55
N THR A 377 -2.29 0.12 6.70
CA THR A 377 -3.52 -0.57 7.14
C THR A 377 -3.18 -1.94 7.72
N TRP A 378 -2.33 -2.71 7.03
CA TRP A 378 -1.85 -4.00 7.51
C TRP A 378 -1.21 -3.88 8.90
N HIS A 379 -0.24 -2.97 9.10
CA HIS A 379 0.43 -2.83 10.38
C HIS A 379 -0.50 -2.43 11.53
N HIS A 380 -1.37 -1.43 11.32
CA HIS A 380 -2.32 -1.01 12.36
C HIS A 380 -3.32 -2.12 12.68
N PHE A 381 -3.77 -2.85 11.65
CA PHE A 381 -4.66 -4.00 11.82
C PHE A 381 -4.04 -5.09 12.70
N LEU A 382 -2.73 -5.36 12.58
CA LEU A 382 -2.07 -6.34 13.46
C LEU A 382 -2.22 -5.97 14.94
N GLY A 383 -2.04 -4.69 15.27
CA GLY A 383 -2.18 -4.19 16.64
C GLY A 383 -3.62 -4.28 17.16
N GLU A 384 -4.59 -3.79 16.39
CA GLU A 384 -6.00 -3.87 16.80
C GLU A 384 -6.48 -5.30 16.90
N ARG A 385 -6.12 -6.16 15.94
CA ARG A 385 -6.54 -7.56 15.94
C ARG A 385 -5.97 -8.33 17.13
N ALA A 386 -4.72 -8.08 17.51
CA ALA A 386 -4.15 -8.65 18.73
C ALA A 386 -4.95 -8.24 19.97
N ALA A 387 -5.32 -6.96 20.09
CA ALA A 387 -6.09 -6.46 21.23
C ALA A 387 -7.51 -7.04 21.28
N GLU A 388 -8.18 -7.19 20.13
CA GLU A 388 -9.48 -7.85 20.02
C GLU A 388 -9.42 -9.32 20.49
N LEU A 389 -8.37 -10.06 20.12
CA LEU A 389 -8.20 -11.45 20.56
C LEU A 389 -8.02 -11.53 22.08
N VAL A 390 -7.27 -10.61 22.70
CA VAL A 390 -7.19 -10.51 24.17
C VAL A 390 -8.57 -10.26 24.78
N ALA A 391 -9.32 -9.29 24.24
CA ALA A 391 -10.67 -8.96 24.71
C ALA A 391 -11.65 -10.14 24.55
N ALA A 392 -11.45 -10.99 23.54
CA ALA A 392 -12.20 -12.22 23.32
C ALA A 392 -11.72 -13.43 24.15
N GLY A 393 -10.69 -13.27 25.00
CA GLY A 393 -10.13 -14.33 25.84
C GLY A 393 -9.11 -15.24 25.13
N ASP A 394 -8.66 -14.89 23.92
CA ASP A 394 -7.67 -15.62 23.14
C ASP A 394 -6.28 -14.99 23.24
N ALA A 395 -5.71 -15.05 24.44
CA ALA A 395 -4.37 -14.53 24.72
C ALA A 395 -3.28 -15.22 23.87
N ALA A 396 -3.46 -16.50 23.54
CA ALA A 396 -2.52 -17.26 22.70
C ALA A 396 -2.51 -16.74 21.26
N GLY A 397 -3.68 -16.46 20.68
CA GLY A 397 -3.78 -15.83 19.36
C GLY A 397 -3.15 -14.44 19.32
N SER A 398 -3.38 -13.62 20.34
CA SER A 398 -2.72 -12.32 20.47
C SER A 398 -1.19 -12.45 20.55
N ALA A 399 -0.67 -13.39 21.36
CA ALA A 399 0.77 -13.61 21.48
C ALA A 399 1.39 -14.05 20.14
N ALA A 400 0.70 -14.92 19.38
CA ALA A 400 1.14 -15.35 18.07
C ALA A 400 1.27 -14.17 17.06
N ILE A 401 0.37 -13.18 17.13
CA ILE A 401 0.46 -11.96 16.32
C ILE A 401 1.67 -11.11 16.73
N VAL A 402 1.89 -10.92 18.04
CA VAL A 402 3.04 -10.15 18.56
C VAL A 402 4.37 -10.81 18.15
N ASP A 403 4.51 -12.11 18.36
CA ASP A 403 5.71 -12.86 17.95
C ASP A 403 5.90 -12.87 16.44
N GLY A 404 4.81 -12.99 15.68
CA GLY A 404 4.80 -12.87 14.23
C GLY A 404 5.27 -11.49 13.76
N PHE A 405 4.83 -10.42 14.44
CA PHE A 405 5.20 -9.05 14.12
C PHE A 405 6.71 -8.81 14.30
N HIS A 406 7.31 -9.35 15.37
CA HIS A 406 8.76 -9.27 15.57
C HIS A 406 9.54 -9.91 14.41
N ARG A 407 9.16 -11.14 14.02
CA ARG A 407 9.77 -11.85 12.89
C ARG A 407 9.60 -11.06 11.59
N TYR A 408 8.38 -10.59 11.33
CA TYR A 408 8.03 -9.83 10.15
C TYR A 408 8.79 -8.50 10.07
N MET A 409 8.81 -7.68 11.12
CA MET A 409 9.43 -6.35 11.09
C MET A 409 10.94 -6.41 10.91
N GLY A 410 11.61 -7.42 11.50
CA GLY A 410 13.04 -7.65 11.27
C GLY A 410 13.36 -7.94 9.80
N LEU A 411 12.43 -8.53 9.06
CA LEU A 411 12.57 -8.81 7.62
C LEU A 411 12.07 -7.64 6.77
N PHE A 412 11.03 -6.92 7.21
CA PHE A 412 10.41 -5.80 6.52
C PHE A 412 11.40 -4.70 6.16
N VAL A 413 12.30 -4.34 7.08
CA VAL A 413 13.39 -3.36 6.84
C VAL A 413 14.31 -3.78 5.68
N THR A 414 14.37 -5.07 5.35
CA THR A 414 15.15 -5.59 4.23
C THR A 414 14.33 -5.89 2.97
N MET A 415 13.00 -5.98 3.08
CA MET A 415 12.14 -6.46 1.99
C MET A 415 11.08 -5.46 1.56
N TYR A 416 10.94 -4.31 2.22
CA TYR A 416 9.98 -3.30 1.79
C TYR A 416 10.25 -2.88 0.33
N PRO A 417 9.25 -3.00 -0.57
CA PRO A 417 9.51 -3.01 -2.00
C PRO A 417 9.70 -1.61 -2.59
N CYS A 418 9.27 -0.56 -1.89
CA CYS A 418 9.57 0.81 -2.28
C CYS A 418 10.99 1.19 -1.80
N PRO A 419 11.96 1.41 -2.71
CA PRO A 419 13.33 1.72 -2.32
C PRO A 419 13.43 3.04 -1.56
N TYR A 420 12.65 4.05 -1.94
CA TYR A 420 12.63 5.36 -1.26
C TYR A 420 12.21 5.23 0.20
N CYS A 421 11.07 4.58 0.43
CA CYS A 421 10.56 4.41 1.78
C CYS A 421 11.46 3.48 2.61
N ARG A 422 12.03 2.43 1.99
CA ARG A 422 12.96 1.51 2.68
C ARG A 422 14.23 2.25 3.12
N HIS A 423 14.83 3.02 2.22
CA HIS A 423 15.98 3.84 2.55
C HIS A 423 15.63 4.83 3.67
N HIS A 424 14.54 5.57 3.53
CA HIS A 424 14.09 6.53 4.54
C HIS A 424 13.88 5.88 5.91
N LEU A 425 13.19 4.72 5.95
CA LEU A 425 12.96 3.96 7.17
C LEU A 425 14.27 3.54 7.84
N ASN A 426 15.18 2.93 7.07
CA ASN A 426 16.40 2.33 7.62
C ASN A 426 17.46 3.36 8.00
N GLU A 427 17.62 4.38 7.17
CA GLU A 427 18.68 5.36 7.33
C GLU A 427 18.32 6.44 8.34
N TYR A 428 17.05 6.87 8.35
CA TYR A 428 16.62 8.02 9.14
C TYR A 428 15.71 7.63 10.30
N VAL A 429 14.56 7.02 10.00
CA VAL A 429 13.48 6.82 10.99
C VAL A 429 13.87 5.83 12.08
N VAL A 430 14.40 4.67 11.72
CA VAL A 430 14.81 3.65 12.70
C VAL A 430 15.96 4.13 13.58
N ARG A 431 16.85 4.97 13.03
CA ARG A 431 18.05 5.49 13.69
C ARG A 431 17.83 6.84 14.38
N ASN A 432 16.61 7.40 14.36
CA ASN A 432 16.29 8.72 14.90
C ASN A 432 17.18 9.86 14.34
N LYS A 433 17.62 9.81 13.06
CA LYS A 433 18.54 10.83 12.52
C LYS A 433 17.90 12.22 12.37
N GLU A 434 16.59 12.30 12.19
CA GLU A 434 15.83 13.56 12.07
C GLU A 434 15.03 13.83 13.35
N LYS A 435 15.71 13.73 14.51
CA LYS A 435 15.10 13.90 15.83
C LYS A 435 14.41 15.25 16.06
N ASP A 436 14.68 16.25 15.23
CA ASP A 436 14.00 17.55 15.18
C ASP A 436 12.65 17.49 14.45
N LEU A 437 12.49 16.58 13.48
CA LEU A 437 11.24 16.39 12.71
C LEU A 437 10.30 15.38 13.35
N TYR A 438 10.82 14.35 14.02
CA TYR A 438 10.00 13.28 14.58
C TYR A 438 9.23 13.74 15.83
N PRO A 439 8.01 13.22 16.07
CA PRO A 439 7.34 13.35 17.36
C PRO A 439 8.19 12.80 18.50
N VAL A 440 8.17 13.46 19.66
CA VAL A 440 9.06 13.13 20.77
C VAL A 440 8.82 11.72 21.29
N GLU A 441 7.57 11.28 21.33
CA GLU A 441 7.18 9.93 21.76
C GLU A 441 7.79 8.82 20.90
N TYR A 442 8.11 9.09 19.63
CA TYR A 442 8.82 8.14 18.78
C TYR A 442 10.33 8.20 18.99
N VAL A 443 10.88 9.41 19.21
CA VAL A 443 12.31 9.57 19.53
C VAL A 443 12.65 8.78 20.79
N LEU A 444 11.79 8.86 21.81
CA LEU A 444 11.90 8.14 23.08
C LEU A 444 11.57 6.64 22.99
N LEU A 445 11.05 6.16 21.86
CA LEU A 445 10.63 4.77 21.71
C LEU A 445 11.84 3.83 21.81
N GLY A 446 11.79 2.89 22.75
CA GLY A 446 12.89 1.96 23.02
C GLY A 446 14.01 2.55 23.89
N TRP A 447 13.84 3.75 24.45
CA TRP A 447 14.77 4.25 25.47
C TRP A 447 14.66 3.38 26.72
N THR A 448 15.82 2.97 27.23
CA THR A 448 15.96 2.47 28.60
C THR A 448 17.08 3.25 29.29
N PRO A 449 17.14 3.27 30.63
CA PRO A 449 18.24 3.91 31.36
C PRO A 449 19.65 3.45 30.95
N SER A 450 19.77 2.30 30.28
CA SER A 450 21.02 1.71 29.79
C SER A 450 21.17 1.63 28.27
N ALA A 451 20.14 1.98 27.48
CA ALA A 451 20.07 1.64 26.05
C ALA A 451 19.94 2.81 25.07
N ALA A 452 19.85 4.05 25.55
CA ALA A 452 20.16 5.20 24.70
C ALA A 452 21.70 5.27 24.60
N ASP A 453 22.25 5.10 23.40
CA ASP A 453 23.68 5.28 23.20
C ASP A 453 24.09 6.75 23.43
N GLU A 454 25.40 7.02 23.36
CA GLU A 454 26.01 8.32 23.65
C GLU A 454 25.45 9.49 22.81
N GLU A 455 24.70 9.21 21.75
CA GLU A 455 24.08 10.19 20.83
C GLU A 455 22.55 10.30 20.99
N GLY A 456 21.93 9.51 21.88
CA GLY A 456 20.48 9.41 22.02
C GLY A 456 19.81 8.64 20.87
N THR A 457 20.59 7.86 20.11
CA THR A 457 20.08 6.99 19.06
C THR A 457 19.66 5.64 19.62
N THR A 458 18.66 5.03 18.98
CA THR A 458 18.10 3.72 19.35
C THR A 458 18.35 2.75 18.22
N THR A 459 18.49 1.46 18.52
CA THR A 459 18.57 0.42 17.49
C THR A 459 17.17 -0.08 17.11
N PRO A 460 16.98 -0.63 15.90
CA PRO A 460 15.72 -1.29 15.55
C PRO A 460 15.32 -2.38 16.54
N SER A 461 16.29 -3.14 17.07
CA SER A 461 16.05 -4.17 18.08
C SER A 461 15.50 -3.60 19.38
N LEU A 462 16.02 -2.46 19.85
CA LEU A 462 15.52 -1.79 21.06
C LEU A 462 14.11 -1.22 20.85
N LYS A 463 13.84 -0.61 19.69
CA LYS A 463 12.50 -0.15 19.34
C LYS A 463 11.51 -1.32 19.28
N LEU A 464 11.89 -2.45 18.70
CA LEU A 464 11.02 -3.65 18.64
C LEU A 464 10.84 -4.31 20.01
N ALA A 465 11.83 -4.24 20.90
CA ALA A 465 11.70 -4.77 22.27
C ALA A 465 10.61 -4.06 23.09
N TYR A 466 10.18 -2.85 22.71
CA TYR A 466 9.02 -2.18 23.29
C TYR A 466 7.71 -2.97 23.06
N VAL A 467 7.63 -3.72 21.96
CA VAL A 467 6.43 -4.46 21.56
C VAL A 467 6.35 -5.78 22.34
N THR A 468 5.82 -5.72 23.56
CA THR A 468 5.70 -6.87 24.45
C THR A 468 4.31 -7.53 24.43
N ASP A 469 3.30 -6.79 23.97
CA ASP A 469 1.90 -7.18 23.99
C ASP A 469 1.11 -6.40 22.94
N ALA A 470 -0.20 -6.69 22.84
CA ALA A 470 -1.10 -6.04 21.90
C ALA A 470 -1.18 -4.52 22.08
N THR A 471 -1.22 -4.03 23.32
CA THR A 471 -1.31 -2.59 23.61
C THR A 471 -0.06 -1.87 23.14
N ARG A 472 1.12 -2.42 23.46
CA ARG A 472 2.41 -1.88 23.00
C ARG A 472 2.58 -1.99 21.48
N LEU A 473 2.05 -3.03 20.85
CA LEU A 473 2.02 -3.13 19.38
C LEU A 473 1.23 -1.98 18.75
N ARG A 474 0.00 -1.70 19.23
CA ARG A 474 -0.83 -0.59 18.74
C ARG A 474 -0.10 0.74 18.82
N LEU A 475 0.46 1.04 20.00
CA LEU A 475 1.20 2.28 20.26
C LEU A 475 2.48 2.37 19.42
N PHE A 476 3.20 1.26 19.26
CA PHE A 476 4.42 1.20 18.44
C PHE A 476 4.13 1.61 16.99
N VAL A 477 3.13 0.99 16.36
CA VAL A 477 2.81 1.28 14.96
C VAL A 477 2.30 2.71 14.81
N TRP A 478 1.48 3.21 15.74
CA TRP A 478 1.01 4.60 15.74
C TRP A 478 2.18 5.61 15.81
N LYS A 479 3.11 5.43 16.76
CA LYS A 479 4.29 6.28 16.92
C LYS A 479 5.19 6.24 15.68
N LEU A 480 5.45 5.04 15.16
CA LEU A 480 6.25 4.84 13.94
C LEU A 480 5.61 5.55 12.74
N HIS A 481 4.29 5.42 12.57
CA HIS A 481 3.58 6.03 11.45
C HIS A 481 3.58 7.57 11.53
N ASN A 482 3.39 8.14 12.73
CA ASN A 482 3.51 9.58 12.94
C ASN A 482 4.95 10.08 12.73
N ALA A 483 5.98 9.29 13.05
CA ALA A 483 7.36 9.66 12.74
C ALA A 483 7.63 9.71 11.24
N VAL A 484 7.19 8.69 10.49
CA VAL A 484 7.29 8.69 9.02
C VAL A 484 6.48 9.85 8.42
N SER A 485 5.28 10.14 8.95
CA SER A 485 4.45 11.26 8.49
C SER A 485 5.09 12.61 8.77
N GLY A 486 5.81 12.75 9.89
CA GLY A 486 6.48 13.98 10.30
C GLY A 486 7.68 14.36 9.43
N SER A 487 8.42 13.38 8.90
CA SER A 487 9.64 13.64 8.10
C SER A 487 9.43 13.68 6.58
N ILE A 488 8.28 13.22 6.07
CA ILE A 488 7.95 13.38 4.65
C ILE A 488 7.40 14.80 4.42
N GLU A 489 8.29 15.79 4.46
CA GLU A 489 8.00 17.13 3.95
C GLU A 489 8.22 17.18 2.44
N ARG A 490 7.20 17.63 1.72
CA ARG A 490 7.25 17.84 0.27
C ARG A 490 7.28 19.33 0.00
N SER A 491 8.41 19.79 -0.55
CA SER A 491 8.68 21.20 -0.78
C SER A 491 8.21 21.68 -2.15
N GLU A 492 7.84 20.76 -3.04
CA GLU A 492 7.50 21.01 -4.44
C GLU A 492 6.22 21.85 -4.59
N GLU A 493 6.20 22.82 -5.52
CA GLU A 493 5.06 23.72 -5.73
C GLU A 493 3.77 22.98 -6.11
N TRP A 494 3.85 21.88 -6.88
CA TRP A 494 2.68 21.05 -7.21
C TRP A 494 2.08 20.35 -5.98
N TYR A 495 2.91 20.05 -4.96
CA TYR A 495 2.48 19.50 -3.69
C TYR A 495 1.91 20.59 -2.76
N LYS A 496 2.28 21.86 -2.98
CA LYS A 496 1.75 23.03 -2.27
C LYS A 496 0.62 23.74 -3.00
N ALA A 497 0.21 23.23 -4.17
CA ALA A 497 -0.87 23.81 -4.96
C ALA A 497 -2.18 23.80 -4.16
N THR A 498 -3.05 24.78 -4.37
CA THR A 498 -4.32 24.94 -3.62
C THR A 498 -5.29 23.76 -3.75
N ASP A 499 -5.06 22.90 -4.73
CA ASP A 499 -5.79 21.66 -5.04
C ASP A 499 -5.01 20.38 -4.66
N SER A 500 -3.84 20.51 -4.04
CA SER A 500 -3.06 19.37 -3.57
C SER A 500 -3.66 18.77 -2.30
N ILE A 501 -3.55 17.45 -2.23
CA ILE A 501 -3.96 16.69 -1.06
C ILE A 501 -2.74 16.58 -0.13
N ASN A 502 -2.79 17.29 1.00
CA ASN A 502 -1.72 17.27 1.99
C ASN A 502 -1.95 16.17 3.04
N THR A 503 -0.90 15.40 3.31
CA THR A 503 -0.84 14.49 4.45
C THR A 503 -0.66 15.30 5.75
N SER A 504 -1.34 14.91 6.83
CA SER A 504 -1.09 15.55 8.13
C SER A 504 0.21 15.01 8.72
N ARG A 505 1.05 15.89 9.27
CA ARG A 505 2.31 15.49 9.93
C ARG A 505 2.10 14.70 11.24
N TYR A 506 0.90 14.77 11.79
CA TYR A 506 0.54 14.11 13.04
C TYR A 506 -0.93 13.69 12.99
N TRP A 507 -1.21 12.46 13.41
CA TRP A 507 -2.56 11.95 13.57
C TRP A 507 -2.79 11.51 15.02
N PRO A 508 -3.97 11.77 15.61
CA PRO A 508 -5.14 12.40 14.99
C PRO A 508 -4.98 13.90 14.74
N ASN A 509 -5.73 14.43 13.77
CA ASN A 509 -5.65 15.84 13.34
C ASN A 509 -7.04 16.50 13.32
N VAL A 510 -7.13 17.69 13.92
CA VAL A 510 -8.34 18.52 13.92
C VAL A 510 -8.73 18.96 12.52
N TYR A 511 -7.79 19.44 11.69
CA TYR A 511 -8.09 19.98 10.35
C TYR A 511 -8.67 18.92 9.41
N SER A 512 -8.10 17.72 9.49
CA SER A 512 -8.59 16.49 8.87
C SER A 512 -10.07 16.23 9.18
N THR A 513 -10.43 16.30 10.45
CA THR A 513 -11.80 16.09 10.92
C THR A 513 -12.73 17.23 10.52
N LEU A 514 -12.29 18.49 10.62
CA LEU A 514 -13.08 19.65 10.21
C LEU A 514 -13.35 19.68 8.70
N HIS A 515 -12.35 19.31 7.89
CA HIS A 515 -12.53 19.26 6.45
C HIS A 515 -13.56 18.19 6.07
N ARG A 516 -13.50 17.00 6.69
CA ARG A 516 -14.54 15.97 6.52
C ARG A 516 -15.92 16.50 6.88
N ALA A 517 -16.06 17.14 8.04
CA ALA A 517 -17.31 17.74 8.45
C ALA A 517 -17.84 18.72 7.39
N GLY A 518 -17.00 19.63 6.91
CA GLY A 518 -17.36 20.62 5.87
C GLY A 518 -17.78 20.00 4.54
N ALA A 519 -17.24 18.83 4.17
CA ALA A 519 -17.59 18.13 2.93
C ALA A 519 -18.89 17.30 3.01
N HIS A 520 -19.43 17.07 4.20
CA HIS A 520 -20.61 16.21 4.42
C HIS A 520 -21.83 16.97 4.96
N SER A 521 -21.74 17.52 6.18
CA SER A 521 -22.89 18.10 6.89
C SER A 521 -22.63 19.49 7.47
N GLY A 522 -21.38 19.94 7.48
CA GLY A 522 -20.93 21.10 8.24
C GLY A 522 -20.81 20.87 9.75
N ALA A 523 -21.07 19.66 10.27
CA ALA A 523 -21.08 19.35 11.69
C ALA A 523 -20.02 18.31 12.10
N VAL A 524 -19.47 18.46 13.31
CA VAL A 524 -18.47 17.57 13.91
C VAL A 524 -18.86 17.21 15.35
N SER A 525 -18.54 16.00 15.79
CA SER A 525 -18.73 15.58 17.18
C SER A 525 -17.81 16.36 18.13
N ALA A 526 -18.39 17.04 19.12
CA ALA A 526 -17.64 17.71 20.17
C ALA A 526 -16.77 16.72 20.97
N ALA A 527 -17.26 15.50 21.21
CA ALA A 527 -16.51 14.46 21.91
C ALA A 527 -15.29 14.01 21.09
N ARG A 528 -15.43 13.89 19.77
CA ARG A 528 -14.29 13.61 18.87
C ARG A 528 -13.27 14.73 18.93
N ILE A 529 -13.69 16.00 18.82
CA ILE A 529 -12.76 17.13 18.91
C ILE A 529 -12.06 17.16 20.27
N ALA A 530 -12.79 16.94 21.37
CA ALA A 530 -12.20 16.85 22.71
C ALA A 530 -11.14 15.74 22.77
N GLY A 531 -11.43 14.53 22.29
CA GLY A 531 -10.44 13.43 22.28
C GLY A 531 -9.19 13.74 21.44
N ILE A 532 -9.34 14.44 20.31
CA ILE A 532 -8.17 14.91 19.53
C ILE A 532 -7.36 15.93 20.34
N LEU A 533 -8.04 16.88 21.00
CA LEU A 533 -7.39 17.91 21.81
C LEU A 533 -6.67 17.31 23.02
N ASP A 534 -7.23 16.30 23.67
CA ASP A 534 -6.59 15.60 24.79
C ASP A 534 -5.28 14.92 24.35
N VAL A 535 -5.29 14.23 23.20
CA VAL A 535 -4.06 13.63 22.62
C VAL A 535 -3.04 14.71 22.28
N LEU A 536 -3.47 15.80 21.65
CA LEU A 536 -2.58 16.89 21.27
C LEU A 536 -2.00 17.64 22.48
N ASP A 537 -2.78 17.84 23.55
CA ASP A 537 -2.31 18.47 24.79
C ASP A 537 -1.17 17.65 25.41
N SER A 538 -1.35 16.33 25.55
CA SER A 538 -0.30 15.44 26.06
C SER A 538 0.92 15.39 25.13
N ALA A 539 0.72 15.38 23.80
CA ALA A 539 1.82 15.42 22.83
C ALA A 539 2.60 16.75 22.90
N VAL A 540 1.91 17.88 23.11
CA VAL A 540 2.54 19.19 23.29
C VAL A 540 3.37 19.24 24.56
N LYS A 541 2.86 18.74 25.70
CA LYS A 541 3.65 18.63 26.94
C LYS A 541 4.93 17.85 26.72
N LEU A 542 4.85 16.72 26.01
CA LEU A 542 6.02 15.91 25.69
C LEU A 542 6.99 16.64 24.74
N SER A 543 6.46 17.43 23.80
CA SER A 543 7.27 18.23 22.87
C SER A 543 8.15 19.28 23.56
N LEU A 544 7.80 19.71 24.78
CA LEU A 544 8.62 20.64 25.58
C LEU A 544 9.96 20.03 25.99
N LEU A 545 10.10 18.69 25.95
CA LEU A 545 11.37 18.01 26.20
C LEU A 545 12.33 18.05 25.01
N ARG A 546 11.86 18.45 23.81
CA ARG A 546 12.67 18.43 22.58
C ARG A 546 13.99 19.17 22.72
N PRO A 547 14.07 20.40 23.27
CA PRO A 547 15.36 21.08 23.45
C PRO A 547 16.36 20.26 24.29
N SER A 548 15.89 19.60 25.36
CA SER A 548 16.71 18.74 26.21
C SER A 548 17.18 17.47 25.47
N ILE A 549 16.31 16.87 24.65
CA ILE A 549 16.67 15.72 23.79
C ILE A 549 17.72 16.12 22.74
N LEU A 550 17.59 17.31 22.15
CA LEU A 550 18.54 17.80 21.16
C LEU A 550 19.90 18.13 21.77
N ALA A 551 19.92 18.62 23.01
CA ALA A 551 21.13 19.00 23.75
C ALA A 551 21.78 17.86 24.56
N LEU A 552 21.18 16.66 24.55
CA LEU A 552 21.58 15.53 25.38
C LEU A 552 23.07 15.20 25.24
N GLN A 553 23.79 15.11 26.36
CA GLN A 553 25.18 14.64 26.40
C GLN A 553 25.23 13.15 26.81
N PRO A 554 26.33 12.44 26.51
CA PRO A 554 26.52 11.06 26.94
C PRO A 554 26.26 10.88 28.44
N GLY A 555 25.46 9.87 28.79
CA GLY A 555 25.10 9.55 30.18
C GLY A 555 23.92 10.33 30.78
N GLN A 556 23.33 11.29 30.06
CA GLN A 556 22.17 12.08 30.54
C GLN A 556 20.81 11.51 30.11
N ALA A 557 20.80 10.46 29.29
CA ALA A 557 19.56 9.86 28.76
C ALA A 557 18.64 9.28 29.84
N ALA A 558 19.21 8.71 30.91
CA ALA A 558 18.43 8.06 31.97
C ALA A 558 17.53 9.05 32.72
N GLU A 559 18.07 10.19 33.14
CA GLU A 559 17.31 11.25 33.83
C GLU A 559 16.18 11.79 32.95
N LEU A 560 16.48 12.05 31.67
CA LEU A 560 15.46 12.52 30.74
C LEU A 560 14.39 11.47 30.45
N ALA A 561 14.76 10.19 30.39
CA ALA A 561 13.82 9.09 30.26
C ALA A 561 12.89 8.99 31.48
N GLU A 562 13.39 9.19 32.69
CA GLU A 562 12.58 9.22 33.92
C GLU A 562 11.59 10.39 33.92
N ILE A 563 12.02 11.57 33.48
CA ILE A 563 11.13 12.75 33.32
C ILE A 563 10.07 12.51 32.25
N ALA A 564 10.46 11.88 31.13
CA ALA A 564 9.58 11.66 29.99
C ALA A 564 8.57 10.54 30.21
N ALA A 565 8.90 9.51 31.00
CA ALA A 565 8.05 8.34 31.23
C ALA A 565 6.59 8.68 31.60
N PRO A 566 6.30 9.50 32.63
CA PRO A 566 4.92 9.84 32.96
C PRO A 566 4.20 10.62 31.86
N LEU A 567 4.92 11.44 31.07
CA LEU A 567 4.33 12.18 29.96
C LEU A 567 4.02 11.28 28.75
N VAL A 568 4.87 10.28 28.50
CA VAL A 568 4.62 9.24 27.49
C VAL A 568 3.41 8.39 27.91
N ASP A 569 3.33 8.01 29.18
CA ASP A 569 2.19 7.26 29.69
C ASP A 569 0.90 8.07 29.60
N GLU A 570 0.93 9.37 29.93
CA GLU A 570 -0.22 10.28 29.76
C GLU A 570 -0.70 10.31 28.30
N LEU A 571 0.21 10.47 27.34
CA LEU A 571 -0.11 10.46 25.90
C LEU A 571 -0.65 9.11 25.43
N ASP A 572 -0.02 8.02 25.85
CA ASP A 572 -0.44 6.66 25.51
C ASP A 572 -1.87 6.40 26.02
N GLN A 573 -2.19 6.81 27.24
CA GLN A 573 -3.55 6.72 27.80
C GLN A 573 -4.54 7.63 27.10
N ALA A 574 -4.17 8.88 26.79
CA ALA A 574 -5.02 9.81 26.06
C ALA A 574 -5.43 9.21 24.71
N LEU A 575 -4.47 8.68 23.95
CA LEU A 575 -4.75 8.05 22.65
C LEU A 575 -5.63 6.80 22.80
N LEU A 576 -5.27 5.87 23.68
CA LEU A 576 -6.02 4.63 23.86
C LEU A 576 -7.46 4.91 24.33
N GLY A 577 -7.65 5.91 25.19
CA GLY A 577 -8.95 6.36 25.69
C GLY A 577 -9.87 6.91 24.60
N THR A 578 -9.33 7.42 23.50
CA THR A 578 -10.15 7.91 22.38
C THR A 578 -10.86 6.79 21.61
N GLY A 579 -10.30 5.59 21.59
CA GLY A 579 -10.76 4.50 20.72
C GLY A 579 -10.50 4.70 19.22
N PHE A 580 -9.84 5.79 18.79
CA PHE A 580 -9.70 6.11 17.35
C PHE A 580 -8.97 5.03 16.55
N LEU A 581 -7.95 4.37 17.12
CA LEU A 581 -7.26 3.27 16.45
C LEU A 581 -8.20 2.08 16.22
N ALA A 582 -9.04 1.74 17.20
CA ALA A 582 -10.00 0.66 17.08
C ALA A 582 -11.13 1.00 16.10
N GLU A 583 -11.61 2.25 16.08
CA GLU A 583 -12.59 2.70 15.08
C GLU A 583 -12.02 2.58 13.66
N ALA A 584 -10.80 3.09 13.44
CA ALA A 584 -10.19 3.14 12.12
C ALA A 584 -9.62 1.80 11.63
N TYR A 585 -9.14 0.96 12.54
CA TYR A 585 -8.39 -0.26 12.20
C TYR A 585 -8.89 -1.54 12.85
N GLY A 586 -9.96 -1.50 13.64
CA GLY A 586 -10.58 -2.71 14.18
C GLY A 586 -11.15 -3.60 13.07
N TRP A 587 -11.31 -4.89 13.35
CA TRP A 587 -11.92 -5.83 12.44
C TRP A 587 -13.40 -5.50 12.23
N SER A 588 -13.75 -5.15 11.00
CA SER A 588 -15.14 -4.77 10.67
C SER A 588 -16.09 -5.96 10.58
N GLY A 589 -15.58 -7.19 10.54
CA GLY A 589 -16.39 -8.39 10.22
C GLY A 589 -16.85 -8.45 8.77
N ARG A 590 -16.50 -7.46 7.94
CA ARG A 590 -16.99 -7.34 6.57
C ARG A 590 -16.10 -8.11 5.60
N VAL A 591 -16.75 -8.94 4.81
CA VAL A 591 -16.23 -9.48 3.55
C VAL A 591 -16.62 -8.58 2.37
N ASP A 592 -17.35 -7.47 2.62
CA ASP A 592 -17.89 -6.61 1.58
C ASP A 592 -16.77 -6.06 0.67
N ASP A 593 -17.00 -6.24 -0.62
CA ASP A 593 -16.05 -5.97 -1.71
C ASP A 593 -16.76 -5.16 -2.82
N LYS A 594 -17.76 -4.36 -2.46
CA LYS A 594 -18.39 -3.45 -3.44
C LYS A 594 -17.33 -2.56 -4.08
N PRO A 595 -17.26 -2.48 -5.42
CA PRO A 595 -16.35 -1.55 -6.08
C PRO A 595 -16.66 -0.11 -5.64
N PRO A 596 -15.64 0.76 -5.53
CA PRO A 596 -15.88 2.18 -5.28
C PRO A 596 -16.68 2.77 -6.45
N ASP A 597 -17.41 3.84 -6.17
CA ASP A 597 -18.18 4.57 -7.18
C ASP A 597 -17.25 4.97 -8.35
N VAL A 598 -17.54 4.54 -9.58
CA VAL A 598 -16.71 4.80 -10.75
C VAL A 598 -16.61 6.31 -11.08
N ASP A 599 -17.59 7.10 -10.64
CA ASP A 599 -17.59 8.56 -10.79
C ASP A 599 -16.95 9.25 -9.56
N PHE A 600 -16.42 8.50 -8.59
CA PHE A 600 -15.80 9.05 -7.38
C PHE A 600 -14.61 9.97 -7.69
N ALA A 601 -13.80 9.62 -8.69
CA ALA A 601 -12.67 10.43 -9.13
C ALA A 601 -13.09 11.80 -9.68
N GLU A 602 -14.30 11.92 -10.24
CA GLU A 602 -14.86 13.19 -10.73
C GLU A 602 -15.46 14.03 -9.58
N LYS A 603 -15.90 13.38 -8.49
CA LYS A 603 -16.43 14.01 -7.29
C LYS A 603 -15.30 14.47 -6.35
N ARG A 604 -14.33 15.28 -6.78
CA ARG A 604 -13.12 15.67 -5.98
C ARG A 604 -13.33 16.05 -4.50
N GLY A 605 -14.47 16.67 -4.12
CA GLY A 605 -14.82 16.93 -2.71
C GLY A 605 -14.96 15.67 -1.85
N ALA A 606 -15.06 14.51 -2.50
CA ALA A 606 -15.10 13.18 -1.94
C ALA A 606 -13.80 12.67 -1.36
N PHE A 607 -12.69 13.15 -1.90
CA PHE A 607 -11.36 12.69 -1.55
C PHE A 607 -11.07 12.93 -0.07
N MET A 608 -11.55 14.06 0.45
CA MET A 608 -11.39 14.41 1.86
C MET A 608 -12.30 13.60 2.79
N ARG A 609 -13.26 12.82 2.26
CA ARG A 609 -14.17 11.94 3.02
C ARG A 609 -13.45 10.71 3.59
N ASP A 610 -12.32 10.33 3.01
CA ASP A 610 -11.70 9.00 3.16
C ASP A 610 -10.34 9.07 3.91
N GLN A 611 -10.20 10.02 4.85
CA GLN A 611 -8.97 10.16 5.64
C GLN A 611 -8.84 9.07 6.70
N HIS A 612 -8.62 7.83 6.27
CA HIS A 612 -7.95 6.85 7.10
C HIS A 612 -6.55 7.36 7.46
N PHE A 613 -6.06 6.99 8.64
CA PHE A 613 -4.72 7.33 9.12
C PHE A 613 -3.60 6.88 8.17
N THR A 614 -3.90 6.04 7.16
CA THR A 614 -3.00 5.50 6.12
C THR A 614 -2.59 6.45 5.00
N LEU A 615 -2.86 7.74 5.16
CA LEU A 615 -2.51 8.74 4.16
C LEU A 615 -1.02 9.11 4.10
N ALA A 616 -0.11 8.52 4.90
CA ALA A 616 1.34 8.72 4.71
C ALA A 616 1.84 8.09 3.39
#